data_AF-A0AAU6RA51-F1
#
_entry.id   AF-A0AAU6RA51-F1
#
_cell.length_a   1.000
_cell.length_b   1.000
_cell.length_c   1.000
_cell.angle_alpha   90.00
_cell.angle_beta   90.00
_cell.angle_gamma   90.00
#
_symmetry.space_group_name_H-M   'P 1'
#
loop_
_entity.id
_entity.type
_entity.pdbx_description
1 polymer ?
#
loop_
_entity_poly.entity_id
_entity_poly.type
_entity_poly.pdbx_seq_one_letter_code
_entity_poly.pdbx_strand_id
1 'polypeptide(L)'
;MNRKPFFYIMIFFLTFIFANVIRNITSGEPLENYLIYALVGLFILASIISDFIKIFMDGTTRTLTMGSRITALMYAVIIALSIKGLTMSHESFDRAIYIAYIIFSAILLILTLYMESVRRKSEALK
;
A
#
# COMPACT_ATOMS: atom_id res chain seq x y z
N MET A 1 1.20 -10.34 -20.76
CA MET A 1 -0.14 -9.69 -20.76
C MET A 1 0.05 -8.18 -20.68
N ASN A 2 -0.70 -7.41 -21.47
CA ASN A 2 -0.72 -5.95 -21.38
C ASN A 2 -1.26 -5.55 -19.99
N ARG A 3 -0.41 -5.03 -19.10
CA ARG A 3 -0.78 -4.68 -17.72
C ARG A 3 -1.61 -3.39 -17.62
N LYS A 4 -1.69 -2.61 -18.70
CA LYS A 4 -2.33 -1.29 -18.71
C LYS A 4 -3.82 -1.33 -18.31
N PRO A 5 -4.68 -2.25 -18.82
CA PRO A 5 -6.08 -2.28 -18.43
C PRO A 5 -6.27 -2.54 -16.93
N PHE A 6 -5.52 -3.49 -16.36
CA PHE A 6 -5.57 -3.79 -14.93
C PHE A 6 -5.11 -2.61 -14.07
N PHE A 7 -4.04 -1.93 -14.49
CA PHE A 7 -3.56 -0.71 -13.83
C PHE A 7 -4.65 0.37 -13.78
N TYR A 8 -5.33 0.63 -14.90
CA TYR A 8 -6.40 1.65 -14.94
C TYR A 8 -7.61 1.27 -14.09
N ILE A 9 -7.98 -0.02 -14.05
CA ILE A 9 -9.04 -0.52 -13.16
C ILE A 9 -8.66 -0.27 -11.69
N MET A 10 -7.42 -0.56 -11.30
CA MET A 10 -6.95 -0.31 -9.95
C MET A 10 -6.92 1.17 -9.59
N ILE A 11 -6.52 2.05 -10.51
CA ILE A 11 -6.61 3.50 -10.32
C ILE A 11 -8.05 3.96 -10.12
N PHE A 12 -9.00 3.44 -10.90
CA PHE A 12 -10.41 3.76 -10.73
C PHE A 12 -10.94 3.39 -9.33
N PHE A 13 -10.67 2.16 -8.88
CA PHE A 13 -11.03 1.73 -7.52
C PHE A 13 -10.35 2.57 -6.45
N LEU A 14 -9.07 2.88 -6.65
CA LEU A 14 -8.30 3.73 -5.74
C LEU A 14 -8.97 5.10 -5.60
N THR A 15 -9.31 5.75 -6.71
CA THR A 15 -9.99 7.06 -6.70
C THR A 15 -11.33 6.98 -5.97
N PHE A 16 -12.13 5.94 -6.22
CA PHE A 16 -13.42 5.76 -5.56
C PHE A 16 -13.29 5.59 -4.03
N ILE A 17 -12.31 4.80 -3.58
CA ILE A 17 -12.05 4.59 -2.15
C ILE A 17 -11.53 5.88 -1.51
N PHE A 18 -10.56 6.55 -2.13
CA PHE A 18 -10.00 7.80 -1.60
C PHE A 18 -11.03 8.93 -1.57
N ALA A 19 -11.95 9.01 -2.52
CA ALA A 19 -13.05 9.98 -2.48
C ALA A 19 -13.93 9.78 -1.23
N ASN A 20 -14.24 8.53 -0.86
CA ASN A 20 -14.98 8.22 0.36
C ASN A 20 -14.19 8.55 1.63
N VAL A 21 -12.89 8.27 1.65
CA VAL A 21 -12.00 8.64 2.78
C VAL A 21 -11.95 10.16 2.95
N ILE A 22 -11.69 10.91 1.87
CA ILE A 22 -11.62 12.37 1.88
C ILE A 22 -12.97 12.96 2.33
N ARG A 23 -14.09 12.44 1.83
CA ARG A 23 -15.42 12.89 2.25
C ARG A 23 -15.62 12.77 3.76
N ASN A 24 -15.27 11.63 4.36
CA ASN A 24 -15.39 11.44 5.81
C ASN A 24 -14.46 12.38 6.59
N ILE A 25 -13.23 12.59 6.12
CA ILE A 25 -12.29 13.56 6.70
C ILE A 25 -12.90 14.97 6.68
N THR A 26 -13.43 15.41 5.53
CA THR A 26 -14.02 16.75 5.39
C THR A 26 -15.29 16.94 6.20
N SER A 27 -16.05 15.86 6.45
CA SER A 27 -17.23 15.88 7.31
C SER A 27 -16.89 15.85 8.80
N GLY A 28 -15.62 15.70 9.18
CA GLY A 28 -15.21 15.61 10.59
C GLY A 28 -15.62 14.30 11.26
N GLU A 29 -15.86 13.25 10.46
CA GLU A 29 -16.25 11.94 10.99
C GLU A 29 -15.10 11.32 11.82
N PRO A 30 -15.42 10.53 12.86
CA PRO A 30 -14.41 9.77 13.60
C PRO A 30 -13.55 8.90 12.67
N LEU A 31 -12.26 8.77 12.98
CA LEU A 31 -11.31 7.98 12.17
C LEU A 31 -11.76 6.53 12.00
N GLU A 32 -12.40 5.94 13.02
CA GLU A 32 -12.93 4.57 12.99
C GLU A 32 -13.85 4.32 11.78
N ASN A 33 -14.66 5.31 11.39
CA ASN A 33 -15.65 5.20 10.31
C ASN A 33 -15.01 5.04 8.92
N TYR A 34 -13.75 5.42 8.74
CA TYR A 34 -13.09 5.39 7.44
C TYR A 34 -11.69 4.80 7.43
N LEU A 35 -11.18 4.34 8.58
CA LEU A 35 -9.84 3.77 8.69
C LEU A 35 -9.68 2.52 7.82
N ILE A 36 -10.67 1.62 7.81
CA ILE A 36 -10.63 0.41 6.96
C ILE A 36 -10.56 0.81 5.49
N TYR A 37 -11.36 1.78 5.04
CA TYR A 37 -11.30 2.26 3.65
C TYR A 37 -9.94 2.88 3.32
N ALA A 38 -9.35 3.65 4.24
CA ALA A 38 -8.02 4.21 4.06
C ALA A 38 -6.95 3.10 3.95
N LEU A 39 -7.04 2.04 4.76
CA LEU A 39 -6.13 0.89 4.67
C LEU A 39 -6.26 0.16 3.33
N VAL A 40 -7.48 -0.09 2.86
CA VAL A 40 -7.73 -0.70 1.54
C VAL A 40 -7.11 0.16 0.43
N GLY A 41 -7.34 1.48 0.48
CA GLY A 41 -6.80 2.42 -0.49
C GLY A 41 -5.27 2.42 -0.51
N LEU A 42 -4.63 2.48 0.66
CA LEU A 42 -3.18 2.40 0.77
C LEU A 42 -2.65 1.06 0.25
N PHE A 43 -3.34 -0.05 0.52
CA PHE A 43 -2.92 -1.36 0.03
C PHE A 43 -2.97 -1.47 -1.50
N ILE A 44 -4.05 -0.97 -2.12
CA ILE A 44 -4.16 -0.88 -3.58
C ILE A 44 -3.05 0.01 -4.15
N LEU A 45 -2.83 1.19 -3.57
CA LEU A 45 -1.78 2.10 -4.03
C LEU A 45 -0.39 1.45 -3.93
N ALA A 46 -0.09 0.73 -2.84
CA ALA A 46 1.17 0.02 -2.69
C ALA A 46 1.38 -1.04 -3.78
N SER A 47 0.30 -1.73 -4.18
CA SER A 47 0.34 -2.79 -5.19
C SER A 47 0.62 -2.28 -6.61
N ILE A 48 0.22 -1.04 -6.93
CA ILE A 48 0.32 -0.49 -8.30
C ILE A 48 1.56 0.38 -8.53
N ILE A 49 2.35 0.73 -7.51
CA ILE A 49 3.56 1.56 -7.67
C ILE A 49 4.54 0.96 -8.68
N SER A 50 4.76 -0.35 -8.62
CA SER A 50 5.68 -1.04 -9.54
C SER A 50 5.19 -0.93 -10.99
N ASP A 51 3.88 -1.07 -11.21
CA ASP A 51 3.29 -0.94 -12.54
C ASP A 51 3.28 0.51 -13.01
N PHE A 52 3.01 1.48 -12.12
CA PHE A 52 3.13 2.90 -12.43
C PHE A 52 4.53 3.25 -12.94
N ILE A 53 5.58 2.84 -12.24
CA ILE A 53 6.97 3.10 -12.64
C ILE A 53 7.30 2.46 -13.98
N LYS A 54 6.79 1.26 -14.27
CA LYS A 54 7.03 0.59 -15.55
C LYS A 54 6.26 1.21 -16.71
N ILE A 55 5.09 1.79 -16.45
CA ILE A 55 4.22 2.36 -17.49
C ILE A 55 4.65 3.80 -17.81
N PHE A 56 4.98 4.59 -16.80
CA PHE A 56 5.18 6.05 -16.93
C PHE A 56 6.63 6.51 -16.74
N MET A 57 7.53 5.63 -16.31
CA MET A 57 8.96 5.92 -16.23
C MET A 57 9.74 4.88 -17.04
N ASP A 58 10.99 5.19 -17.38
CA ASP A 58 11.86 4.33 -18.21
C ASP A 58 12.24 2.99 -17.55
N GLY A 59 11.63 2.62 -16.41
CA GLY A 59 11.84 1.35 -15.73
C GLY A 59 13.28 1.11 -15.26
N THR A 60 14.11 2.16 -15.22
CA THR A 60 15.52 2.06 -14.83
C THR A 60 15.68 1.52 -13.41
N THR A 61 16.83 0.92 -13.12
CA THR A 61 17.21 0.46 -11.78
C THR A 61 16.96 1.50 -10.68
N ARG A 62 17.27 2.77 -10.96
CA ARG A 62 17.10 3.86 -9.99
C ARG A 62 15.61 4.09 -9.67
N THR A 63 14.76 4.14 -10.69
CA THR A 63 13.32 4.37 -10.49
C THR A 63 12.67 3.16 -9.82
N LEU A 64 13.07 1.94 -10.15
CA LEU A 64 12.61 0.72 -9.48
C LEU A 64 13.10 0.62 -8.01
N THR A 65 14.24 1.23 -7.66
CA THR A 65 14.72 1.32 -6.26
C THR A 65 13.90 2.32 -5.47
N MET A 66 13.63 3.48 -6.06
CA MET A 66 12.75 4.46 -5.45
C MET A 66 11.34 3.88 -5.22
N GLY A 67 10.80 3.16 -6.21
CA GLY A 67 9.51 2.47 -6.09
C GLY A 67 9.45 1.48 -4.93
N SER A 68 10.45 0.61 -4.82
CA SER A 68 10.57 -0.35 -3.72
C SER A 68 10.53 0.34 -2.34
N ARG A 69 11.27 1.44 -2.19
CA ARG A 69 11.30 2.21 -0.94
C ARG A 69 9.95 2.85 -0.61
N ILE A 70 9.25 3.40 -1.61
CA ILE A 70 7.92 3.98 -1.42
C ILE A 70 6.93 2.87 -1.02
N THR A 71 6.94 1.73 -1.72
CA THR A 71 6.10 0.58 -1.38
C THR A 71 6.38 0.06 0.04
N ALA A 72 7.66 -0.03 0.45
CA ALA A 72 8.04 -0.41 1.81
C ALA A 72 7.53 0.61 2.85
N LEU A 73 7.71 1.91 2.60
CA LEU A 73 7.19 2.96 3.47
C LEU A 73 5.67 2.86 3.63
N MET A 74 4.96 2.57 2.54
CA MET A 74 3.51 2.38 2.57
C MET A 74 3.10 1.20 3.44
N TYR A 75 3.76 0.05 3.35
CA TYR A 75 3.47 -1.07 4.25
C TYR A 75 3.73 -0.71 5.72
N ALA A 76 4.79 0.04 6.01
CA ALA A 76 5.04 0.54 7.37
C ALA A 76 3.92 1.47 7.88
N VAL A 77 3.41 2.36 7.02
CA VAL A 77 2.25 3.23 7.34
C VAL A 77 0.98 2.41 7.57
N ILE A 78 0.71 1.40 6.75
CA ILE A 78 -0.44 0.50 6.90
C ILE A 78 -0.37 -0.22 8.26
N ILE A 79 0.82 -0.70 8.67
CA ILE A 79 1.02 -1.32 9.98
C ILE A 79 0.70 -0.33 11.10
N ALA A 80 1.27 0.89 11.06
CA ALA A 80 1.07 1.90 12.09
C ALA A 80 -0.41 2.29 12.22
N LEU A 81 -1.10 2.49 11.09
CA LEU A 81 -2.54 2.79 11.07
C LEU A 81 -3.39 1.61 11.57
N SER A 82 -3.01 0.37 11.25
CA SER A 82 -3.73 -0.81 11.72
C SER A 82 -3.55 -1.02 13.23
N ILE A 83 -2.37 -0.73 13.79
CA ILE A 83 -2.15 -0.71 15.25
C ILE A 83 -3.05 0.34 15.90
N LYS A 84 -3.15 1.54 15.32
CA LYS A 84 -4.09 2.56 15.80
C LYS A 84 -5.54 2.08 15.72
N GLY A 85 -5.93 1.40 14.63
CA GLY A 85 -7.24 0.78 14.49
C GLY A 85 -7.57 -0.22 15.61
N LEU A 86 -6.60 -1.04 16.01
CA LEU A 86 -6.77 -1.97 17.14
C LEU A 86 -7.01 -1.29 18.48
N THR A 87 -6.46 -0.09 18.69
CA THR A 87 -6.69 0.66 19.94
C THR A 87 -8.03 1.36 19.98
N MET A 88 -8.67 1.57 18.82
CA MET A 88 -9.95 2.30 18.71
C MET A 88 -11.13 1.34 18.58
N SER A 89 -10.95 0.21 17.91
CA SER A 89 -12.04 -0.70 17.58
C SER A 89 -12.50 -1.55 18.76
N HIS A 90 -13.81 -1.55 18.99
CA HIS A 90 -14.46 -2.37 20.00
C HIS A 90 -15.03 -3.68 19.44
N GLU A 91 -15.24 -3.75 18.13
CA GLU A 91 -15.81 -4.92 17.47
C GLU A 91 -14.76 -5.99 17.15
N SER A 92 -15.07 -7.25 17.46
CA SER A 92 -14.17 -8.38 17.22
C SER A 92 -13.81 -8.57 15.74
N PHE A 93 -14.75 -8.28 14.83
CA PHE A 93 -14.56 -8.45 13.39
C PHE A 93 -13.54 -7.43 12.84
N ASP A 94 -13.72 -6.15 13.17
CA ASP A 94 -12.81 -5.08 12.78
C ASP A 94 -11.40 -5.30 13.33
N ARG A 95 -11.29 -5.73 14.59
CA ARG A 95 -10.00 -6.09 15.19
C ARG A 95 -9.31 -7.22 14.42
N ALA A 96 -10.05 -8.24 13.99
CA ALA A 96 -9.49 -9.32 13.16
C ALA A 96 -8.99 -8.78 11.82
N ILE A 97 -9.70 -7.85 11.20
CA ILE A 97 -9.28 -7.17 9.96
C ILE A 97 -7.97 -6.40 10.18
N TYR A 98 -7.86 -5.60 11.24
CA TYR A 98 -6.63 -4.85 11.54
C TYR A 98 -5.44 -5.77 11.80
N ILE A 99 -5.63 -6.88 12.53
CA ILE A 99 -4.58 -7.90 12.74
C ILE A 99 -4.15 -8.48 11.38
N ALA A 100 -5.09 -8.81 10.49
CA ALA A 100 -4.77 -9.31 9.17
C ALA A 100 -3.93 -8.30 8.38
N TYR A 101 -4.31 -7.02 8.36
CA TYR A 101 -3.51 -5.97 7.71
C TYR A 101 -2.10 -5.85 8.27
N ILE A 102 -1.91 -5.97 9.59
CA ILE A 102 -0.58 -5.96 10.21
C ILE A 102 0.25 -7.13 9.69
N ILE A 103 -0.29 -8.35 9.75
CA ILE A 103 0.43 -9.58 9.35
C ILE A 103 0.79 -9.52 7.87
N PHE A 104 -0.18 -9.24 7.00
CA PHE A 104 0.07 -9.18 5.56
C PHE A 104 1.06 -8.09 5.19
N SER A 105 0.93 -6.90 5.78
CA SER A 105 1.84 -5.78 5.49
C SER A 105 3.25 -6.04 6.01
N ALA A 106 3.41 -6.70 7.16
CA ALA A 106 4.71 -7.09 7.68
C ALA A 106 5.42 -8.08 6.75
N ILE A 107 4.70 -9.10 6.28
CA ILE A 107 5.23 -10.07 5.30
C ILE A 107 5.66 -9.35 4.02
N LEU A 108 4.79 -8.49 3.47
CA LEU A 108 5.07 -7.77 2.23
C LEU A 108 6.21 -6.76 2.36
N LEU A 109 6.34 -6.11 3.52
CA LEU A 109 7.46 -5.23 3.83
C LEU A 109 8.79 -5.99 3.80
N ILE A 110 8.87 -7.12 4.52
CA ILE A 110 10.07 -7.96 4.55
C ILE A 110 10.44 -8.43 3.15
N LEU A 111 9.46 -8.93 2.38
CA LEU A 111 9.68 -9.37 1.00
C LEU A 111 10.17 -8.23 0.10
N THR A 112 9.59 -7.03 0.23
CA THR A 112 9.97 -5.86 -0.56
C THR A 112 11.43 -5.47 -0.29
N LEU A 113 11.82 -5.39 0.99
CA LEU A 113 13.19 -5.07 1.39
C LEU A 113 14.19 -6.17 0.99
N TYR A 114 13.79 -7.43 1.10
CA TYR A 114 14.59 -8.57 0.68
C TYR A 114 14.86 -8.54 -0.84
N MET A 115 13.82 -8.35 -1.65
CA MET A 115 13.95 -8.23 -3.10
C MET A 115 14.85 -7.05 -3.51
N GLU A 116 14.75 -5.90 -2.82
CA GLU A 116 15.64 -4.76 -3.06
C GLU A 116 17.10 -5.08 -2.72
N SER A 117 17.35 -5.83 -1.64
CA SER A 117 18.69 -6.30 -1.26
C SER A 117 19.28 -7.23 -2.32
N VAL A 118 18.50 -8.22 -2.78
CA VAL A 118 18.91 -9.17 -3.82
C VAL A 118 19.22 -8.44 -5.13
N ARG A 119 18.38 -7.48 -5.55
CA ARG A 119 18.62 -6.71 -6.78
C ARG A 119 19.93 -5.92 -6.70
N ARG A 120 20.18 -5.21 -5.61
CA ARG A 120 21.43 -4.44 -5.42
C ARG A 120 22.67 -5.33 -5.47
N LYS A 121 22.62 -6.52 -4.86
CA LYS A 121 23.71 -7.49 -4.93
C LYS A 121 23.96 -8.00 -6.35
N SER A 122 22.90 -8.30 -7.09
CA SER A 122 23.02 -8.74 -8.49
C SER A 122 23.61 -7.67 -9.40
N GLU A 123 23.37 -6.39 -9.13
CA GLU A 123 23.90 -5.27 -9.92
C GLU A 123 25.37 -5.00 -9.60
N ALA A 124 25.80 -5.18 -8.35
CA ALA A 124 27.21 -5.06 -7.97
C ALA A 124 28.12 -6.16 -8.59
N LEU A 125 27.52 -7.24 -9.10
CA LEU A 125 28.21 -8.36 -9.75
C LEU A 125 28.25 -8.25 -11.28
N LYS A 126 27.61 -7.22 -11.87
CA LYS A 126 27.63 -6.92 -13.31
C LYS A 126 28.55 -5.74 -13.60
#